data_AF-A0A2X2V7S8-F1
#
_entry.id   AF-A0A2X2V7S8-F1
#
_cell.length_a   1.000
_cell.length_b   1.000
_cell.length_c   1.000
_cell.angle_alpha   90.00
_cell.angle_beta   90.00
_cell.angle_gamma   90.00
#
_symmetry.space_group_name_H-M   'P 1'
#
loop_
_entity.id
_entity.type
_entity.pdbx_description
1 polymer ?
#
loop_
_entity_poly.entity_id
_entity_poly.type
_entity_poly.pdbx_seq_one_letter_code
_entity_poly.pdbx_strand_id
1 'polypeptide(L)'
;MLRTNQSFLSHLEKLYSQRTGENIILESFSKGQKLLIQDQSVPKVMLIKDGITKCYFEEENGKEYIVEFLGSGEILGEVELIKNIPCLCGIEALTDVVTYTISLPYFNELIQKDLVLNNLLLNSFAERIINTSSRASYQQLYTVEHTLTQLLKMQSKQNIQISKEDMAAYLGITVRSLNRILKDLK
;
A
#
# COMPACT_ATOMS: atom_id res chain seq x y z
N MET A 1 -8.08 4.06 4.88
CA MET A 1 -7.69 2.85 5.63
C MET A 1 -7.21 1.80 4.67
N LEU A 2 -8.09 1.16 3.88
CA LEU A 2 -7.69 0.39 2.69
C LEU A 2 -7.89 1.25 1.44
N ARG A 3 -6.88 1.31 0.56
CA ARG A 3 -6.95 1.99 -0.74
C ARG A 3 -7.02 0.99 -1.87
N THR A 4 -7.76 1.34 -2.91
CA THR A 4 -7.94 0.53 -4.11
C THR A 4 -8.12 1.45 -5.31
N ASN A 5 -7.66 1.03 -6.48
CA ASN A 5 -7.79 1.81 -7.70
C ASN A 5 -8.21 0.96 -8.90
N GLN A 6 -9.53 0.76 -9.05
CA GLN A 6 -10.08 -0.08 -10.12
C GLN A 6 -9.72 0.43 -11.52
N SER A 7 -9.63 1.75 -11.71
CA SER A 7 -9.29 2.32 -13.02
C SER A 7 -7.87 1.96 -13.47
N PHE A 8 -6.92 1.97 -12.53
CA PHE A 8 -5.54 1.60 -12.79
C PHE A 8 -5.43 0.09 -13.04
N LEU A 9 -6.11 -0.72 -12.22
CA LEU A 9 -6.16 -2.17 -12.41
C LEU A 9 -6.66 -2.52 -13.82
N SER A 10 -7.80 -1.99 -14.23
CA SER A 10 -8.38 -2.28 -15.55
C SER A 10 -7.46 -1.88 -16.72
N HIS A 11 -6.74 -0.76 -16.59
CA HIS A 11 -5.76 -0.34 -17.62
C HIS A 11 -4.59 -1.32 -17.71
N LEU A 12 -4.04 -1.73 -16.57
CA LEU A 12 -2.91 -2.64 -16.55
C LEU A 12 -3.29 -4.07 -16.97
N GLU A 13 -4.48 -4.54 -16.61
CA GLU A 13 -5.04 -5.80 -17.11
C GLU A 13 -5.13 -5.83 -18.65
N LYS A 14 -5.54 -4.71 -19.25
CA LYS A 14 -5.57 -4.55 -20.70
C LYS A 14 -4.16 -4.59 -21.30
N LEU A 15 -3.20 -3.86 -20.72
CA LEU A 15 -1.81 -3.89 -21.17
C LEU A 15 -1.22 -5.30 -21.10
N TYR A 16 -1.46 -6.01 -20.00
CA TYR A 16 -1.03 -7.39 -19.80
C TYR A 16 -1.65 -8.34 -20.84
N SER A 17 -2.95 -8.21 -21.10
CA SER A 17 -3.67 -9.07 -22.06
C SER A 17 -3.27 -8.83 -23.51
N GLN A 18 -2.90 -7.60 -23.85
CA GLN A 18 -2.52 -7.20 -25.22
C GLN A 18 -1.04 -7.46 -25.52
N ARG A 19 -0.19 -7.56 -24.49
CA ARG A 19 1.23 -7.82 -24.62
C ARG A 19 1.63 -9.00 -23.76
N THR A 20 1.52 -10.20 -24.35
CA THR A 20 2.17 -11.41 -23.82
C THR A 20 3.69 -11.27 -23.97
N GLY A 21 4.37 -10.68 -22.99
CA GLY A 21 5.82 -10.51 -23.03
C GLY A 21 6.44 -10.38 -21.64
N GLU A 22 7.73 -10.70 -21.55
CA GLU A 22 8.60 -10.73 -20.35
C GLU A 22 8.57 -9.44 -19.49
N ASN A 23 7.98 -8.35 -19.99
CA ASN A 23 7.98 -7.05 -19.35
C ASN A 23 6.90 -6.86 -18.26
N ILE A 24 5.80 -7.61 -18.33
CA ILE A 24 4.80 -7.67 -17.25
C ILE A 24 4.58 -9.14 -16.90
N ILE A 25 4.87 -9.51 -15.66
CA ILE A 25 4.64 -10.86 -15.14
C ILE A 25 3.65 -10.83 -13.98
N LEU A 26 2.98 -11.96 -13.76
CA LEU A 26 2.26 -12.19 -12.52
C LEU A 26 3.24 -12.72 -11.48
N GLU A 27 3.23 -12.10 -10.31
CA GLU A 27 4.03 -12.53 -9.17
C GLU A 27 3.12 -12.72 -7.96
N SER A 28 3.39 -13.73 -7.16
CA SER A 28 2.59 -14.08 -5.99
C SER A 28 3.45 -13.99 -4.75
N PHE A 29 2.88 -13.38 -3.71
CA PHE A 29 3.50 -13.19 -2.41
C PHE A 29 2.59 -13.82 -1.35
N SER A 30 3.14 -14.68 -0.52
CA SER A 30 2.43 -15.20 0.65
C SER A 30 2.31 -14.14 1.73
N LYS A 31 1.29 -14.24 2.57
CA LYS A 31 1.17 -13.40 3.78
C LYS A 31 2.49 -13.31 4.55
N GLY A 32 2.88 -12.08 4.91
CA GLY A 32 4.11 -11.75 5.63
C GLY A 32 5.34 -11.56 4.74
N GLN A 33 5.24 -11.81 3.43
CA GLN A 33 6.36 -11.52 2.51
C GLN A 33 6.44 -10.02 2.22
N LYS A 34 7.69 -9.52 2.14
CA LYS A 34 7.99 -8.13 1.79
C LYS A 34 8.05 -7.99 0.27
N LEU A 35 7.27 -7.05 -0.26
CA LEU A 35 7.27 -6.67 -1.68
C LEU A 35 8.36 -5.63 -1.94
N LEU A 36 8.49 -4.65 -1.04
CA LEU A 36 9.53 -3.62 -1.04
C LEU A 36 10.11 -3.50 0.36
N ILE A 37 11.41 -3.21 0.43
CA ILE A 37 12.13 -3.04 1.69
C ILE A 37 12.68 -1.61 1.72
N GLN A 38 12.36 -0.87 2.79
CA GLN A 38 12.81 0.51 2.99
C GLN A 38 14.33 0.62 2.82
N ASP A 39 14.78 1.74 2.24
CA ASP A 39 16.20 2.07 2.01
C ASP A 39 16.95 1.13 1.05
N GLN A 40 16.28 0.12 0.48
CA GLN A 40 16.83 -0.71 -0.57
C GLN A 40 16.53 -0.14 -1.96
N SER A 41 17.33 -0.54 -2.97
CA SER A 41 17.06 -0.20 -4.36
C SER A 41 15.73 -0.79 -4.81
N VAL A 42 14.93 0.02 -5.51
CA VAL A 42 13.64 -0.44 -6.08
C VAL A 42 13.92 -1.40 -7.22
N PRO A 43 13.56 -2.69 -7.10
CA PRO A 43 13.91 -3.66 -8.13
C PRO A 43 12.91 -3.64 -9.30
N LYS A 44 11.68 -3.20 -9.04
CA LYS A 44 10.53 -3.30 -9.96
C LYS A 44 9.38 -2.40 -9.54
N VAL A 45 8.51 -2.06 -10.49
CA VAL A 45 7.21 -1.43 -10.21
C VAL A 45 6.15 -2.51 -10.18
N MET A 46 5.24 -2.46 -9.23
CA MET A 46 4.18 -3.47 -9.06
C MET A 46 2.83 -2.80 -8.97
N LEU A 47 1.80 -3.44 -9.51
CA LEU A 47 0.41 -3.09 -9.23
C LEU A 47 -0.30 -4.28 -8.61
N ILE A 48 -0.97 -4.06 -7.48
CA ILE A 48 -1.69 -5.11 -6.77
C ILE A 48 -2.89 -5.54 -7.62
N LYS A 49 -2.90 -6.79 -8.07
CA LYS A 49 -4.05 -7.40 -8.74
C LYS A 49 -5.08 -7.84 -7.70
N ASP A 50 -4.60 -8.57 -6.70
CA ASP A 50 -5.43 -9.13 -5.63
C ASP A 50 -4.65 -9.19 -4.32
N GLY A 51 -5.38 -9.16 -3.20
CA GLY A 51 -4.83 -9.15 -1.85
C GLY A 51 -4.62 -7.76 -1.26
N ILE A 52 -4.08 -7.72 -0.05
CA ILE A 52 -3.90 -6.51 0.76
C ILE A 52 -2.48 -6.47 1.32
N THR A 53 -1.85 -5.30 1.25
CA THR A 53 -0.53 -5.02 1.84
C THR A 53 -0.62 -3.88 2.86
N LYS A 54 0.41 -3.76 3.70
CA LYS A 54 0.69 -2.56 4.51
C LYS A 54 1.87 -1.79 3.91
N CYS A 55 1.78 -0.46 3.80
CA CYS A 55 2.94 0.43 3.65
C CYS A 55 3.29 1.01 5.01
N TYR A 56 4.56 0.88 5.39
CA TYR A 56 5.04 1.25 6.71
C TYR A 56 6.43 1.85 6.65
N PHE A 57 6.71 2.75 7.60
CA PHE A 57 8.06 3.20 7.89
C PHE A 57 8.62 2.40 9.06
N GLU A 58 9.89 2.02 8.98
CA GLU A 58 10.65 1.47 10.09
C GLU A 58 11.63 2.53 10.60
N GLU A 59 11.53 2.85 11.88
CA GLU A 59 12.39 3.81 12.58
C GLU A 59 13.62 3.10 13.17
N GLU A 60 14.69 3.85 13.51
CA GLU A 60 15.94 3.31 14.07
C GLU A 60 15.75 2.48 15.35
N ASN A 61 14.66 2.71 16.08
CA ASN A 61 14.29 1.95 17.28
C ASN A 61 13.55 0.63 16.98
N GLY A 62 13.45 0.24 15.71
CA GLY A 62 12.77 -0.97 15.24
C GLY A 62 11.26 -0.91 15.31
N LYS A 63 10.67 0.28 15.54
CA LYS A 63 9.22 0.45 15.53
C LYS A 63 8.73 0.74 14.13
N GLU A 64 7.63 0.10 13.78
CA GLU A 64 6.92 0.38 12.56
C GLU A 64 5.83 1.42 12.78
N TYR A 65 5.65 2.29 11.79
CA TYR A 65 4.46 3.12 11.64
C TYR A 65 3.78 2.80 10.32
N ILE A 66 2.56 2.23 10.38
CA ILE A 66 1.80 1.90 9.17
C ILE A 66 1.10 3.16 8.67
N VAL A 67 1.47 3.57 7.47
CA VAL A 67 0.91 4.75 6.80
C VAL A 67 -0.49 4.43 6.25
N GLU A 68 -0.62 3.27 5.62
CA GLU A 68 -1.84 2.86 4.92
C GLU A 68 -1.85 1.39 4.54
N PHE A 69 -3.06 0.87 4.29
CA PHE A 69 -3.26 -0.44 3.68
C PHE A 69 -3.60 -0.24 2.20
N LEU A 70 -2.94 -1.02 1.34
CA LEU A 70 -3.06 -0.94 -0.12
C LEU A 70 -3.65 -2.26 -0.63
N GLY A 71 -4.62 -2.18 -1.53
CA GLY A 71 -5.27 -3.34 -2.13
C GLY A 71 -5.30 -3.24 -3.64
N SER A 72 -6.21 -4.00 -4.27
CA SER A 72 -6.35 -4.08 -5.72
C SER A 72 -6.33 -2.72 -6.43
N GLY A 73 -5.47 -2.61 -7.44
CA GLY A 73 -5.28 -1.41 -8.24
C GLY A 73 -4.23 -0.43 -7.72
N GLU A 74 -3.79 -0.55 -6.48
CA GLU A 74 -2.72 0.31 -5.97
C GLU A 74 -1.37 -0.07 -6.59
N ILE A 75 -0.62 0.95 -6.98
CA ILE A 75 0.71 0.86 -7.56
C ILE A 75 1.79 1.08 -6.49
N LEU A 76 2.91 0.38 -6.62
CA LEU A 76 4.03 0.34 -5.69
C LEU A 76 5.36 0.54 -6.44
N GLY A 77 6.29 1.29 -5.84
CA GLY A 77 7.64 1.52 -6.37
C GLY A 77 7.73 2.58 -7.47
N GLU A 78 6.60 3.13 -7.90
CA GLU A 78 6.54 4.14 -8.97
C GLU A 78 7.10 5.48 -8.52
N VAL A 79 6.87 5.89 -7.26
CA VAL A 79 7.38 7.15 -6.73
C VAL A 79 8.90 7.12 -6.73
N GLU A 80 9.46 6.03 -6.26
CA GLU A 80 10.89 5.88 -6.09
C GLU A 80 11.62 5.72 -7.42
N LEU A 81 11.01 5.04 -8.39
CA LEU A 81 11.50 5.02 -9.77
C LEU A 81 11.49 6.43 -10.38
N ILE A 82 10.38 7.17 -10.28
CA ILE A 82 10.24 8.52 -10.87
C ILE A 82 11.21 9.51 -10.22
N LYS A 83 11.40 9.42 -8.90
CA LYS A 83 12.29 10.31 -8.14
C LYS A 83 13.74 9.84 -8.12
N ASN A 84 14.02 8.63 -8.61
CA ASN A 84 15.32 7.98 -8.57
C ASN A 84 15.91 7.95 -7.14
N ILE A 85 15.12 7.43 -6.20
CA ILE A 85 15.49 7.25 -4.79
C ILE A 85 15.34 5.77 -4.39
N PRO A 86 15.96 5.33 -3.27
CA PRO A 86 15.64 4.05 -2.65
C PRO A 86 14.16 3.96 -2.23
N CYS A 87 13.68 2.75 -1.97
CA CYS A 87 12.34 2.49 -1.41
C CYS A 87 12.08 3.39 -0.20
N LEU A 88 11.07 4.25 -0.30
CA LEU A 88 10.75 5.22 0.74
C LEU A 88 10.10 4.54 1.95
N CYS A 89 9.22 3.56 1.71
CA CYS A 89 8.57 2.75 2.74
C CYS A 89 8.78 1.25 2.48
N GLY A 90 8.62 0.44 3.53
CA GLY A 90 8.45 -1.00 3.40
C GLY A 90 7.04 -1.33 2.94
N ILE A 91 6.90 -2.37 2.10
CA ILE A 91 5.60 -2.94 1.73
C ILE A 91 5.59 -4.42 2.10
N GLU A 92 4.61 -4.85 2.90
CA GLU A 92 4.46 -6.23 3.34
C GLU A 92 3.03 -6.75 3.07
N ALA A 93 2.92 -8.00 2.63
CA ALA A 93 1.66 -8.67 2.37
C ALA A 93 0.90 -9.00 3.67
N LEU A 94 -0.31 -8.48 3.84
CA LEU A 94 -1.19 -8.82 4.98
C LEU A 94 -2.07 -10.05 4.69
N THR A 95 -2.31 -10.32 3.41
CA THR A 95 -2.91 -11.54 2.88
C THR A 95 -1.97 -12.16 1.87
N ASP A 96 -2.36 -13.26 1.23
CA ASP A 96 -1.72 -13.62 -0.04
C ASP A 96 -2.02 -12.51 -1.06
N VAL A 97 -1.01 -12.14 -1.84
CA VAL A 97 -1.05 -11.00 -2.76
C VAL A 97 -0.57 -11.45 -4.13
N VAL A 98 -1.28 -11.03 -5.16
CA VAL A 98 -0.86 -11.20 -6.56
C VAL A 98 -0.63 -9.83 -7.16
N THR A 99 0.50 -9.63 -7.84
CA THR A 99 0.83 -8.37 -8.52
C THR A 99 1.02 -8.57 -10.00
N TYR A 100 0.75 -7.52 -10.76
CA TYR A 100 1.40 -7.28 -12.04
C TYR A 100 2.75 -6.61 -11.78
N THR A 101 3.84 -7.34 -11.98
CA THR A 101 5.20 -6.85 -11.81
C THR A 101 5.73 -6.38 -13.16
N ILE A 102 6.11 -5.10 -13.24
CA ILE A 102 6.53 -4.41 -14.46
C ILE A 102 8.03 -4.14 -14.38
N SER A 103 8.77 -4.49 -15.44
CA SER A 103 10.19 -4.18 -15.52
C SER A 103 10.43 -2.67 -15.58
N LEU A 104 11.48 -2.17 -14.91
CA LEU A 104 11.79 -0.74 -14.88
C LEU A 104 11.98 -0.12 -16.28
N PRO A 105 12.69 -0.77 -17.24
CA PRO A 105 12.82 -0.23 -18.58
C PRO A 105 11.48 -0.06 -19.30
N TYR A 106 10.58 -1.03 -19.12
CA TYR A 106 9.26 -0.98 -19.74
C TYR A 106 8.35 0.05 -19.08
N PHE A 107 8.37 0.17 -17.75
CA PHE A 107 7.61 1.20 -17.07
C PHE A 107 8.08 2.61 -17.49
N ASN A 108 9.39 2.82 -17.64
CA ASN A 108 9.93 4.07 -18.18
C ASN A 108 9.46 4.33 -19.62
N GLU A 109 9.40 3.31 -20.47
CA GLU A 109 8.81 3.45 -21.80
C GLU A 109 7.33 3.88 -21.72
N LEU A 110 6.55 3.25 -20.84
CA LEU A 110 5.14 3.56 -20.66
C LEU A 110 4.94 5.01 -20.17
N ILE A 111 5.75 5.52 -19.23
CA ILE A 111 5.69 6.92 -18.80
C ILE A 111 5.84 7.88 -19.99
N GLN A 112 6.71 7.55 -20.95
CA GLN A 112 6.97 8.43 -22.10
C GLN A 112 5.89 8.36 -23.19
N LYS A 113 5.17 7.23 -23.31
CA LYS A 113 4.31 6.95 -24.47
C LYS A 113 2.83 6.76 -24.14
N ASP A 114 2.49 6.40 -22.90
CA ASP A 114 1.15 6.06 -22.47
C ASP A 114 0.53 7.21 -21.66
N LEU A 115 -0.22 8.07 -22.35
CA LEU A 115 -0.93 9.19 -21.72
C LEU A 115 -2.00 8.71 -20.72
N VAL A 116 -2.59 7.53 -20.93
CA VAL A 116 -3.59 6.99 -20.01
C VAL A 116 -2.92 6.61 -18.70
N LEU A 117 -1.76 5.93 -18.75
CA LEU A 117 -0.95 5.65 -17.56
C LEU A 117 -0.59 6.94 -16.81
N ASN A 118 -0.14 7.98 -17.53
CA ASN A 118 0.23 9.25 -16.90
C ASN A 118 -0.95 9.92 -16.18
N ASN A 119 -2.14 9.92 -16.78
CA ASN A 119 -3.34 10.45 -16.12
C ASN A 119 -3.74 9.62 -14.89
N LEU A 120 -3.59 8.30 -14.95
CA LEU A 120 -3.84 7.41 -13.80
C LEU A 120 -2.85 7.67 -12.67
N LEU A 121 -1.56 7.86 -12.98
CA LEU A 121 -0.53 8.24 -12.01
C LEU A 121 -0.82 9.60 -11.37
N LEU A 122 -1.15 10.61 -12.17
CA LEU A 122 -1.51 11.95 -11.65
C LEU A 122 -2.71 11.89 -10.71
N ASN A 123 -3.77 11.16 -11.08
CA ASN A 123 -4.93 10.97 -10.22
C ASN A 123 -4.57 10.21 -8.94
N SER A 124 -3.77 9.14 -9.05
CA SER A 124 -3.29 8.38 -7.89
C SER A 124 -2.51 9.28 -6.92
N PHE A 125 -1.60 10.12 -7.43
CA PHE A 125 -0.82 11.04 -6.60
C PHE A 125 -1.70 12.13 -5.96
N ALA A 126 -2.63 12.72 -6.70
CA ALA A 126 -3.58 13.69 -6.16
C ALA A 126 -4.42 13.07 -5.03
N GLU A 127 -4.93 11.86 -5.24
CA GLU A 127 -5.70 11.12 -4.25
C GLU A 127 -4.86 10.77 -3.02
N ARG A 128 -3.59 10.38 -3.20
CA ARG A 128 -2.64 10.13 -2.10
C ARG A 128 -2.37 11.38 -1.27
N ILE A 129 -2.24 12.56 -1.91
CA ILE A 129 -2.08 13.85 -1.23
C ILE A 129 -3.33 14.16 -0.40
N ILE A 130 -4.52 14.12 -1.02
CA ILE A 130 -5.80 14.37 -0.33
C ILE A 130 -5.93 13.46 0.89
N ASN A 131 -5.76 12.16 0.70
CA ASN A 131 -5.92 11.19 1.77
C ASN A 131 -4.89 11.34 2.89
N THR A 132 -3.64 11.67 2.56
CA THR A 132 -2.59 11.87 3.56
C THR A 132 -2.84 13.13 4.38
N SER A 133 -3.25 14.23 3.74
CA SER A 133 -3.60 15.48 4.42
C SER A 133 -4.86 15.32 5.30
N SER A 134 -5.91 14.68 4.79
CA SER A 134 -7.13 14.41 5.56
C SER A 134 -6.85 13.47 6.73
N ARG A 135 -6.02 12.44 6.56
CA ARG A 135 -5.62 11.52 7.63
C ARG A 135 -4.81 12.25 8.71
N ALA A 136 -3.86 13.11 8.32
CA ALA A 136 -3.08 13.89 9.28
C ALA A 136 -3.99 14.77 10.15
N SER A 137 -4.97 15.45 9.55
CA SER A 137 -5.97 16.21 10.32
C SER A 137 -6.81 15.31 11.23
N TYR A 138 -7.30 14.18 10.71
CA TYR A 138 -8.12 13.24 11.45
C TYR A 138 -7.39 12.66 12.68
N GLN A 139 -6.13 12.26 12.53
CA GLN A 139 -5.31 11.72 13.61
C GLN A 139 -5.01 12.75 14.72
N GLN A 140 -5.02 14.05 14.40
CA GLN A 140 -4.82 15.12 15.39
C GLN A 140 -6.10 15.47 16.16
N LEU A 141 -7.27 15.27 15.56
CA LEU A 141 -8.55 15.75 16.11
C LEU A 141 -9.42 14.65 16.71
N TYR A 142 -9.30 13.42 16.21
CA TYR A 142 -10.09 12.29 16.71
C TYR A 142 -9.30 11.45 17.70
N THR A 143 -10.03 10.81 18.60
CA THR A 143 -9.41 9.92 19.57
C THR A 143 -8.95 8.61 18.93
N VAL A 144 -8.01 7.95 19.61
CA VAL A 144 -7.47 6.65 19.17
C VAL A 144 -8.57 5.58 19.13
N GLU A 145 -9.52 5.63 20.07
CA GLU A 145 -10.70 4.75 20.14
C GLU A 145 -11.56 4.85 18.88
N HIS A 146 -11.77 6.09 18.39
CA HIS A 146 -12.54 6.33 17.18
C HIS A 146 -11.85 5.74 15.95
N THR A 147 -10.53 5.95 15.83
CA THR A 147 -9.73 5.38 14.73
C THR A 147 -9.68 3.85 14.80
N LEU A 148 -9.52 3.27 16.00
CA LEU A 148 -9.56 1.82 16.20
C LEU A 148 -10.92 1.23 15.78
N THR A 149 -12.02 1.91 16.10
CA THR A 149 -13.37 1.47 15.70
C THR A 149 -13.49 1.40 14.17
N GLN A 150 -12.97 2.40 13.45
CA GLN A 150 -12.96 2.40 11.99
C GLN A 150 -12.05 1.30 11.42
N LEU A 151 -10.90 1.05 12.05
CA LEU A 151 -10.00 -0.03 11.65
C LEU A 151 -10.65 -1.40 11.81
N LEU A 152 -11.34 -1.65 12.92
CA LEU A 152 -12.08 -2.90 13.17
C LEU A 152 -13.23 -3.10 12.17
N LYS A 153 -13.95 -2.03 11.81
CA LYS A 153 -14.96 -2.07 10.74
C LYS A 153 -14.36 -2.43 9.40
N MET A 154 -13.21 -1.83 9.04
CA MET A 154 -12.50 -2.16 7.81
C MET A 154 -12.05 -3.62 7.81
N GLN A 155 -11.47 -4.09 8.91
CA GLN A 155 -11.02 -5.48 9.08
C GLN A 155 -12.18 -6.47 8.85
N SER A 156 -13.34 -6.22 9.46
CA SER A 156 -14.54 -7.05 9.29
C SER A 156 -15.08 -7.01 7.85
N LYS A 157 -15.14 -5.82 7.24
CA LYS A 157 -15.61 -5.66 5.86
C LYS A 157 -14.76 -6.42 4.84
N GLN A 158 -13.44 -6.42 5.05
CA GLN A 158 -12.49 -7.09 4.16
C GLN A 158 -12.25 -8.56 4.53
N ASN A 159 -12.87 -9.03 5.62
CA ASN A 159 -12.66 -10.38 6.16
C ASN A 159 -11.18 -10.75 6.32
N ILE A 160 -10.39 -9.79 6.82
CA ILE A 160 -8.96 -10.00 7.12
C ILE A 160 -8.71 -10.03 8.62
N GLN A 161 -7.53 -10.49 9.01
CA GLN A 161 -7.05 -10.40 10.38
C GLN A 161 -5.75 -9.59 10.43
N ILE A 162 -5.84 -8.43 11.07
CA ILE A 162 -4.71 -7.54 11.35
C ILE A 162 -4.17 -7.93 12.74
N SER A 163 -2.85 -8.04 12.86
CA SER A 163 -2.22 -8.36 14.14
C SER A 163 -2.40 -7.20 15.13
N LYS A 164 -2.25 -7.46 16.43
CA LYS A 164 -2.31 -6.38 17.43
C LYS A 164 -1.13 -5.42 17.27
N GLU A 165 -0.01 -5.96 16.81
CA GLU A 165 1.22 -5.25 16.48
C GLU A 165 0.95 -4.27 15.34
N ASP A 166 0.34 -4.72 14.24
CA ASP A 166 -0.02 -3.86 13.11
C ASP A 166 -1.11 -2.84 13.47
N MET A 167 -2.09 -3.23 14.28
CA MET A 167 -3.10 -2.27 14.78
C MET A 167 -2.44 -1.17 15.60
N ALA A 168 -1.51 -1.52 16.48
CA ALA A 168 -0.78 -0.56 17.31
C ALA A 168 0.13 0.34 16.44
N ALA A 169 0.82 -0.24 15.47
CA ALA A 169 1.67 0.47 14.50
C ALA A 169 0.86 1.44 13.63
N TYR A 170 -0.34 1.05 13.20
CA TYR A 170 -1.25 1.91 12.44
C TYR A 170 -1.82 3.07 13.28
N LEU A 171 -2.09 2.82 14.55
CA LEU A 171 -2.63 3.83 15.48
C LEU A 171 -1.55 4.73 16.09
N GLY A 172 -0.26 4.42 15.90
CA GLY A 172 0.84 5.16 16.52
C GLY A 172 0.90 5.00 18.04
N ILE A 173 0.45 3.85 18.57
CA ILE A 173 0.42 3.57 20.02
C ILE A 173 1.17 2.27 20.34
N THR A 174 1.38 2.01 21.63
CA THR A 174 1.93 0.71 22.05
C THR A 174 0.84 -0.38 22.05
N VAL A 175 1.24 -1.64 21.85
CA VAL A 175 0.34 -2.81 22.00
C VAL A 175 -0.30 -2.86 23.40
N ARG A 176 0.41 -2.38 24.44
CA ARG A 176 -0.15 -2.26 25.80
C ARG A 176 -1.31 -1.25 25.84
N SER A 177 -1.12 -0.08 25.25
CA SER A 177 -2.18 0.94 25.14
C SER A 177 -3.38 0.43 24.34
N LEU A 178 -3.12 -0.26 23.21
CA LEU A 178 -4.16 -0.90 22.40
C LEU A 178 -4.99 -1.89 23.24
N ASN A 179 -4.34 -2.78 24.00
CA ASN A 179 -5.03 -3.76 24.83
C ASN A 179 -5.89 -3.11 25.92
N ARG A 180 -5.47 -1.96 26.47
CA ARG A 180 -6.30 -1.20 27.42
C ARG A 180 -7.57 -0.68 26.75
N ILE A 181 -7.43 -0.02 25.60
CA ILE A 181 -8.58 0.50 24.84
C ILE A 181 -9.54 -0.63 24.43
N LEU A 182 -9.00 -1.76 23.94
CA LEU A 182 -9.82 -2.92 23.56
C LEU A 182 -10.58 -3.52 24.75
N LYS A 183 -10.09 -3.38 25.98
CA LYS A 183 -10.79 -3.82 27.19
C LYS A 183 -11.96 -2.89 27.52
N ASP A 184 -11.78 -1.59 27.30
CA ASP A 184 -12.80 -0.57 27.59
C ASP A 184 -13.91 -0.50 26.53
N LEU A 185 -13.65 -1.03 25.32
CA LEU A 185 -14.63 -1.18 24.22
C LEU A 185 -15.54 -2.42 24.34
N LYS A 186 -15.30 -3.29 25.33
CA LYS A 186 -16.10 -4.51 25.55
C LYS A 186 -17.36 -4.25 26.36
#